data_AF-A0A7S1MXX2-F1
#
_entry.id   AF-A0A7S1MXX2-F1
#
_cell.length_a   1.000
_cell.length_b   1.000
_cell.length_c   1.000
_cell.angle_alpha   90.00
_cell.angle_beta   90.00
_cell.angle_gamma   90.00
#
_symmetry.space_group_name_H-M   'P 1'
#
loop_
_entity.id
_entity.type
_entity.pdbx_description
1 polymer ?
#
loop_
_entity_poly.entity_id
_entity_poly.type
_entity_poly.pdbx_seq_one_letter_code
_entity_poly.pdbx_strand_id
1 'polypeptide(L)'
;VIDLPPLVVSEGGVGCDLKAPTEGRRGSPLDLTLSVLNETTVFQEVRVEVSASDSFLCAGYRQASVAVLPRSSVNLCYVLVPVSVGHLELPTMRLKWKEGGKEVSVKVPASKIYVLPPAVNAQ
;
A
#
# COMPACT_ATOMS: atom_id res chain seq x y z
N VAL A 1 -18.47 14.38 -40.87
CA VAL A 1 -18.75 14.32 -39.42
C VAL A 1 -17.99 13.12 -38.91
N ILE A 2 -17.01 13.31 -38.01
CA ILE A 2 -16.23 12.22 -37.42
C ILE A 2 -16.88 11.95 -36.07
N ASP A 3 -17.51 10.79 -35.92
CA ASP A 3 -18.03 10.34 -34.64
C ASP A 3 -16.87 9.92 -33.74
N LEU A 4 -16.73 10.61 -32.60
CA LEU A 4 -15.80 10.23 -31.55
C LEU A 4 -16.35 9.00 -30.80
N PRO A 5 -15.49 8.05 -30.42
CA PRO A 5 -15.92 6.92 -29.62
C PRO A 5 -16.51 7.39 -28.28
N PRO A 6 -17.53 6.69 -27.76
CA PRO A 6 -18.19 7.08 -26.52
C PRO A 6 -17.20 7.02 -25.35
N LEU A 7 -17.00 8.17 -24.70
CA LEU A 7 -16.24 8.28 -23.46
C LEU A 7 -17.07 7.67 -22.32
N VAL A 8 -16.73 6.44 -21.92
CA VAL A 8 -17.30 5.82 -20.74
C VAL A 8 -16.54 6.32 -19.51
N VAL A 9 -17.13 7.26 -18.78
CA VAL A 9 -16.63 7.66 -17.46
C VAL A 9 -17.15 6.63 -16.47
N SER A 10 -16.33 5.66 -16.11
CA SER A 10 -16.60 4.84 -14.93
C SER A 10 -16.47 5.71 -13.70
N GLU A 11 -17.47 5.73 -12.82
CA GLU A 11 -17.30 6.35 -11.51
C GLU A 11 -16.13 5.64 -10.79
N GLY A 12 -15.14 6.43 -10.36
CA GLY A 12 -13.93 5.92 -9.73
C GLY A 12 -14.26 5.30 -8.38
N GLY A 13 -13.70 4.11 -8.11
CA GLY A 13 -13.86 3.40 -6.85
C GLY A 13 -12.88 3.88 -5.77
N VAL A 14 -12.39 2.95 -4.95
CA VAL A 14 -11.27 3.21 -4.04
C VAL A 14 -9.98 2.75 -4.72
N GLY A 15 -9.08 3.71 -4.96
CA GLY A 15 -7.73 3.48 -5.47
C GLY A 15 -6.70 3.35 -4.36
N CYS A 16 -5.53 2.81 -4.69
CA CYS A 16 -4.39 2.77 -3.78
C CYS A 16 -3.05 2.86 -4.50
N ASP A 17 -2.07 3.49 -3.85
CA ASP A 17 -0.68 3.57 -4.29
C ASP A 17 0.26 3.23 -3.13
N LEU A 18 1.26 2.40 -3.38
CA LEU A 18 2.26 2.02 -2.38
C LEU A 18 3.62 2.57 -2.78
N LYS A 19 4.11 3.53 -2.00
CA LYS A 19 5.46 4.07 -2.14
C LYS A 19 6.39 3.33 -1.20
N ALA A 20 7.43 2.74 -1.76
CA ALA A 20 8.48 2.04 -1.03
C ALA A 20 9.84 2.35 -1.67
N PRO A 21 10.94 2.29 -0.91
CA PRO A 21 12.29 2.34 -1.46
C PRO A 21 12.55 1.17 -2.41
N THR A 22 13.35 1.40 -3.46
CA THR A 22 13.77 0.35 -4.40
C THR A 22 14.86 -0.57 -3.84
N GLU A 23 15.62 -0.05 -2.86
CA GLU A 23 16.62 -0.79 -2.13
C GLU A 23 16.63 -0.42 -0.65
N GLY A 24 17.21 -1.30 0.16
CA GLY A 24 17.32 -1.14 1.59
C GLY A 24 18.56 -1.82 2.15
N ARG A 25 18.72 -1.74 3.46
CA ARG A 25 19.85 -2.37 4.15
C ARG A 25 19.34 -3.16 5.34
N ARG A 26 19.89 -4.37 5.53
CA ARG A 26 19.52 -5.21 6.66
C ARG A 26 19.72 -4.46 7.98
N GLY A 27 18.67 -4.44 8.81
CA GLY A 27 18.66 -3.74 10.09
C GLY A 27 18.42 -2.23 10.03
N SER A 28 18.31 -1.63 8.84
CA SER A 28 17.97 -0.21 8.69
C SER A 28 16.46 -0.04 8.43
N PRO A 29 15.80 0.98 9.01
CA PRO A 29 14.39 1.24 8.77
C PRO A 29 14.13 1.67 7.32
N LEU A 30 13.01 1.23 6.78
CA LEU A 30 12.47 1.56 5.46
C LEU A 30 11.08 2.15 5.64
N ASP A 31 10.89 3.36 5.15
CA ASP A 31 9.60 4.03 5.22
C ASP A 31 8.73 3.63 4.03
N LEU A 32 7.56 3.08 4.31
CA LEU A 32 6.53 2.74 3.34
C LEU A 32 5.33 3.65 3.55
N THR A 33 4.79 4.18 2.46
CA THR A 33 3.57 5.00 2.49
C THR A 33 2.52 4.37 1.58
N LEU A 34 1.44 3.88 2.18
CA LEU A 34 0.24 3.46 1.47
C LEU A 34 -0.71 4.66 1.36
N SER A 35 -0.94 5.15 0.16
CA SER A 35 -1.92 6.20 -0.13
C SER A 35 -3.22 5.55 -0.56
N VAL A 36 -4.29 5.75 0.20
CA VAL A 36 -5.64 5.28 -0.13
C VAL A 36 -6.42 6.46 -0.69
N LEU A 37 -6.90 6.33 -1.93
CA LEU A 37 -7.64 7.36 -2.63
C LEU A 37 -9.11 6.96 -2.72
N ASN A 38 -10.00 7.82 -2.23
CA ASN A 38 -11.43 7.66 -2.45
C ASN A 38 -11.86 8.54 -3.63
N GLU A 39 -12.03 7.92 -4.79
CA GLU A 39 -12.52 8.62 -5.99
C GLU A 39 -14.06 8.69 -6.02
N THR A 40 -14.74 8.04 -5.07
CA THR A 40 -16.20 8.07 -5.00
C THR A 40 -16.70 9.43 -4.48
N THR A 41 -18.01 9.65 -4.64
CA THR A 41 -18.72 10.83 -4.12
C THR A 41 -19.24 10.62 -2.69
N VAL A 42 -19.01 9.45 -2.10
CA VAL A 42 -19.50 9.08 -0.77
C VAL A 42 -18.35 8.85 0.19
N PHE A 43 -18.63 8.98 1.48
CA PHE A 43 -17.68 8.63 2.52
C PHE A 43 -17.39 7.13 2.48
N GLN A 44 -16.11 6.76 2.54
CA GLN A 44 -15.70 5.35 2.55
C GLN A 44 -14.90 5.01 3.81
N GLU A 45 -15.36 3.98 4.52
CA GLU A 45 -14.58 3.32 5.56
C GLU A 45 -13.77 2.18 4.91
N VAL A 46 -12.46 2.36 4.85
CA VAL A 46 -11.54 1.41 4.21
C VAL A 46 -10.74 0.68 5.28
N ARG A 47 -10.84 -0.64 5.30
CA ARG A 47 -10.02 -1.51 6.14
C ARG A 47 -8.75 -1.91 5.41
N VAL A 48 -7.62 -1.70 6.05
CA VAL A 48 -6.30 -2.07 5.54
C VAL A 48 -5.76 -3.20 6.37
N GLU A 49 -5.30 -4.27 5.70
CA GLU A 49 -4.67 -5.43 6.31
C GLU A 49 -3.28 -5.64 5.70
N VAL A 50 -2.27 -5.75 6.55
CA VAL A 50 -0.87 -6.00 6.16
C VAL A 50 -0.50 -7.42 6.57
N SER A 51 -0.04 -8.23 5.61
CA SER A 51 0.37 -9.60 5.86
C SER A 51 1.61 -9.67 6.75
N ALA A 52 1.77 -10.78 7.47
CA ALA A 52 3.06 -11.10 8.06
C ALA A 52 4.10 -11.33 6.95
N SER A 53 5.37 -11.07 7.28
CA SER A 53 6.53 -11.38 6.44
C SER A 53 7.65 -11.85 7.35
N ASP A 54 8.30 -12.95 6.99
CA ASP A 54 9.45 -13.48 7.74
C ASP A 54 10.75 -12.71 7.41
N SER A 55 10.70 -11.87 6.37
CA SER A 55 11.84 -11.10 5.86
C SER A 55 11.91 -9.67 6.40
N PHE A 56 10.83 -9.18 7.02
CA PHE A 56 10.72 -7.83 7.56
C PHE A 56 10.04 -7.80 8.93
N LEU A 57 10.62 -7.05 9.86
CA LEU A 57 9.86 -6.55 11.01
C LEU A 57 9.03 -5.36 10.54
N CYS A 58 7.77 -5.29 10.99
CA CYS A 58 6.86 -4.21 10.64
C CYS A 58 6.45 -3.45 11.91
N ALA A 59 6.75 -2.16 11.94
CA ALA A 59 6.25 -1.21 12.93
C ALA A 59 5.13 -0.39 12.28
N GLY A 60 3.90 -0.59 12.76
CA GLY A 60 2.68 0.03 12.25
C GLY A 60 1.44 -0.85 12.49
N TYR A 61 0.27 -0.36 12.08
CA TYR A 61 -0.99 -1.09 12.24
C TYR A 61 -1.12 -2.23 11.22
N ARG A 62 -0.99 -3.49 11.66
CA ARG A 62 -1.26 -4.64 10.79
C ARG A 62 -2.70 -4.69 10.29
N GLN A 63 -3.62 -4.15 11.07
CA GLN A 63 -5.00 -3.97 10.67
C GLN A 63 -5.46 -2.59 11.13
N ALA A 64 -5.99 -1.79 10.21
CA ALA A 64 -6.52 -0.46 10.49
C ALA A 64 -7.83 -0.25 9.75
N SER A 65 -8.76 0.49 10.35
CA SER A 65 -9.94 1.02 9.66
C SER A 65 -9.75 2.52 9.52
N VAL A 66 -9.78 3.03 8.29
CA VAL A 66 -9.58 4.46 8.01
C VAL A 66 -10.78 5.06 7.32
N ALA A 67 -11.13 6.24 7.78
CA ALA A 67 -12.19 7.08 7.25
C ALA A 67 -11.62 7.92 6.10
N VAL A 68 -12.04 7.67 4.86
CA VAL A 68 -11.59 8.41 3.67
C VAL A 68 -12.76 9.23 3.12
N LEU A 69 -12.61 10.56 3.16
CA LEU A 69 -13.65 11.48 2.69
C LEU A 69 -13.84 11.36 1.16
N PRO A 70 -15.01 11.77 0.62
CA PRO A 70 -15.22 11.82 -0.81
C PRO A 70 -14.13 12.64 -1.50
N ARG A 71 -13.61 12.14 -2.63
CA ARG A 71 -12.60 12.82 -3.45
C ARG A 71 -11.32 13.20 -2.68
N SER A 72 -11.02 12.49 -1.59
CA SER A 72 -9.82 12.73 -0.78
C SER A 72 -8.92 11.50 -0.72
N SER A 73 -7.71 11.69 -0.21
CA SER A 73 -6.80 10.59 0.10
C SER A 73 -6.38 10.60 1.56
N VAL A 74 -5.98 9.43 2.06
CA VAL A 74 -5.38 9.24 3.37
C VAL A 74 -4.09 8.44 3.20
N ASN A 75 -3.04 8.85 3.91
CA ASN A 75 -1.75 8.18 3.89
C ASN A 75 -1.57 7.37 5.18
N LEU A 76 -1.17 6.12 5.01
CA LEU A 76 -0.78 5.22 6.09
C LEU A 76 0.72 4.97 5.99
N CYS A 77 1.43 5.37 7.04
CA CYS A 77 2.88 5.22 7.12
C CYS A 77 3.25 3.96 7.90
N TYR A 78 4.19 3.20 7.36
CA TYR A 78 4.72 1.98 7.93
C TYR A 78 6.24 2.04 7.94
N VAL A 79 6.85 1.55 9.00
CA VAL A 79 8.30 1.37 9.05
C VAL A 79 8.60 -0.11 9.01
N LEU A 80 9.31 -0.54 7.97
CA LEU A 80 9.79 -1.91 7.83
C LEU A 80 11.27 -1.99 8.14
N VAL A 81 11.71 -3.00 8.88
CA VAL A 81 13.12 -3.29 9.10
C VAL A 81 13.45 -4.64 8.50
N PRO A 82 14.27 -4.71 7.43
CA PRO A 82 14.65 -5.98 6.83
C PRO A 82 15.52 -6.81 7.76
N VAL A 83 15.21 -8.10 7.90
CA VAL A 83 16.00 -9.06 8.68
C VAL A 83 16.82 -10.00 7.82
N SER A 84 16.52 -10.07 6.52
CA SER A 84 17.24 -10.87 5.50
C SER A 84 17.90 -9.97 4.45
N VAL A 85 18.76 -10.54 3.60
CA VAL A 85 19.42 -9.85 2.48
C VAL A 85 18.96 -10.43 1.13
N GLY A 86 19.16 -9.70 0.03
CA GLY A 86 18.83 -10.12 -1.32
C GLY A 86 17.51 -9.54 -1.85
N HIS A 87 16.91 -10.21 -2.83
CA HIS A 87 15.60 -9.81 -3.38
C HIS A 87 14.48 -10.28 -2.45
N LEU A 88 13.86 -9.34 -1.75
CA LEU A 88 12.78 -9.61 -0.80
C LEU A 88 11.46 -9.06 -1.30
N GLU A 89 10.37 -9.76 -0.99
CA GLU A 89 9.01 -9.31 -1.28
C GLU A 89 8.47 -8.48 -0.11
N LEU A 90 7.96 -7.29 -0.40
CA LEU A 90 7.29 -6.48 0.61
C LEU A 90 6.04 -7.20 1.14
N PRO A 91 5.65 -6.93 2.40
CA PRO A 91 4.39 -7.42 2.95
C PRO A 91 3.21 -7.12 2.02
N THR A 92 2.37 -8.13 1.78
CA THR A 92 1.16 -7.94 0.99
C THR A 92 0.18 -7.07 1.77
N MET A 93 -0.29 -6.00 1.16
CA MET A 93 -1.35 -5.17 1.72
C MET A 93 -2.68 -5.48 1.02
N ARG A 94 -3.78 -5.47 1.77
CA ARG A 94 -5.14 -5.69 1.28
C ARG A 94 -6.04 -4.58 1.78
N LEU A 95 -6.81 -4.00 0.87
CA LEU A 95 -7.83 -3.00 1.16
C LEU A 95 -9.19 -3.65 1.05
N LYS A 96 -10.08 -3.35 1.99
CA LYS A 96 -11.49 -3.78 1.98
C LYS A 96 -12.39 -2.58 2.25
N TRP A 97 -13.44 -2.42 1.48
CA TRP A 97 -14.44 -1.35 1.67
C TRP A 97 -15.81 -1.84 1.25
N LYS A 98 -16.83 -1.01 1.47
CA LYS A 98 -18.19 -1.27 0.99
C LYS A 98 -18.50 -0.40 -0.22
N GLU A 99 -19.04 -1.02 -1.27
CA GLU A 99 -19.51 -0.33 -2.46
C GLU A 99 -20.89 -0.85 -2.81
N GLY A 100 -21.91 0.02 -2.81
CA GLY A 100 -23.30 -0.38 -3.05
C GLY A 100 -23.80 -1.47 -2.09
N GLY A 101 -23.32 -1.50 -0.85
CA GLY A 101 -23.65 -2.51 0.16
C GLY A 101 -22.89 -3.85 0.04
N LYS A 102 -22.08 -4.04 -0.99
CA LYS A 102 -21.21 -5.21 -1.16
C LYS A 102 -19.81 -4.92 -0.62
N GLU A 103 -19.17 -5.91 -0.01
CA GLU A 103 -17.76 -5.78 0.38
C GLU A 103 -16.88 -6.03 -0.84
N VAL A 104 -16.00 -5.07 -1.13
CA VAL A 104 -14.99 -5.15 -2.18
C VAL A 104 -13.64 -5.31 -1.49
N SER A 105 -12.80 -6.20 -2.01
CA SER A 105 -11.46 -6.47 -1.47
C SER A 105 -10.44 -6.45 -2.60
N VAL A 106 -9.43 -5.60 -2.48
CA VAL A 106 -8.34 -5.49 -3.46
C VAL A 106 -7.00 -5.76 -2.78
N LYS A 107 -6.15 -6.53 -3.44
CA LYS A 107 -4.76 -6.75 -3.05
C LYS A 107 -3.89 -5.67 -3.70
N VAL A 108 -3.10 -4.95 -2.90
CA VAL A 108 -2.09 -4.03 -3.42
C VAL A 108 -1.03 -4.87 -4.15
N PRO A 109 -0.61 -4.48 -5.37
CA PRO A 109 0.44 -5.17 -6.10
C PRO A 109 1.69 -5.35 -5.22
N ALA A 110 2.21 -6.58 -5.18
CA ALA A 110 3.41 -6.86 -4.39
C ALA A 110 4.62 -6.21 -5.07
N SER A 111 5.37 -5.41 -4.33
CA SER A 111 6.64 -4.84 -4.79
C SER A 111 7.81 -5.64 -4.23
N LYS A 112 8.89 -5.72 -5.00
CA LYS A 112 10.16 -6.32 -4.60
C LYS A 112 11.16 -5.23 -4.27
N ILE A 113 11.99 -5.48 -3.26
CA ILE A 113 13.05 -4.59 -2.84
C ILE A 113 14.37 -5.38 -2.75
N TYR A 114 15.48 -4.75 -3.12
CA TYR A 114 16.80 -5.36 -2.94
C TYR A 114 17.41 -4.91 -1.61
N VAL A 115 17.80 -5.86 -0.76
CA VAL A 115 18.35 -5.57 0.57
C VAL A 115 19.82 -5.93 0.65
N LEU A 116 20.64 -4.92 0.90
CA LEU A 116 22.08 -5.02 1.07
C LEU A 116 22.45 -5.54 2.47
N PRO A 117 23.63 -6.18 2.62
CA PRO A 117 24.21 -6.49 3.93
C PRO A 117 24.31 -5.25 4.83
N PRO A 118 24.35 -5.40 6.17
CA PRO A 118 24.54 -4.28 7.07
C PRO A 118 25.84 -3.54 6.72
N ALA A 119 25.89 -2.24 7.03
CA ALA A 119 27.11 -1.48 6.85
C ALA A 119 28.16 -2.08 7.80
N VAL A 120 29.30 -2.51 7.26
CA VAL A 120 30.45 -2.86 8.08
C VAL A 120 30.95 -1.54 8.64
N ASN A 121 30.78 -1.32 9.94
CA ASN A 121 31.54 -0.28 10.62
C ASN A 121 33.00 -0.72 10.52
N ALA A 122 33.80 -0.05 9.69
CA ALA A 122 35.24 -0.16 9.77
C ALA A 122 35.65 0.35 11.15
N GLN A 123 35.89 -0.58 12.07
CA GLN A 123 36.52 -0.34 13.36
C GLN A 123 38.04 -0.29 13.18
#